data_AF-A0A819S783-F1
#
_entry.id   AF-A0A819S783-F1
#
_cell.length_a   1.000
_cell.length_b   1.000
_cell.length_c   1.000
_cell.angle_alpha   90.00
_cell.angle_beta   90.00
_cell.angle_gamma   90.00
#
_symmetry.space_group_name_H-M   'P 1'
#
loop_
_entity.id
_entity.type
_entity.pdbx_description
1 polymer ?
#
loop_
_entity_poly.entity_id
_entity_poly.type
_entity_poly.pdbx_seq_one_letter_code
_entity_poly.pdbx_strand_id
1 'polypeptide(L)'
;MPKSTTFIANQQRIFNISKENNNNFQSLVNLFLVENNQHRSFSCLDQTIRRLDFDFYNDLLPIIAKWASDHTQIKSIEPLQAGQTSSVTYTAAQARYILANAFFLNTKPGYGNLDLNELYNSLSNDLAIERIRCLIEYFRLSSMQNDDRLISIERYTYGHELPDWSKQKKLIESSKIHITTNRMEDVSEAQGFVDFANRSIHIHRIIPSATQEEVLFSCCPEAFLSILVCDTLRDDEIVILRGCKRFIDYGGYGDTFYYKGHYHEQNPTYIQDILILDACYFDYN
;
A
#
# COMPACT_ATOMS: atom_id res chain seq x y z
N MET A 1 18.02 -4.73 -18.15
CA MET A 1 18.45 -3.33 -17.94
C MET A 1 18.10 -2.44 -19.13
N PRO A 2 16.86 -1.93 -19.19
CA PRO A 2 16.58 -0.63 -19.84
C PRO A 2 15.76 0.35 -18.97
N LYS A 3 15.36 -0.03 -17.75
CA LYS A 3 14.40 0.73 -16.91
C LYS A 3 14.94 2.06 -16.34
N SER A 4 16.26 2.27 -16.27
CA SER A 4 16.81 3.47 -15.58
C SER A 4 16.72 4.76 -16.39
N THR A 5 16.88 4.71 -17.71
CA THR A 5 16.77 5.90 -18.59
C THR A 5 15.32 6.39 -18.68
N THR A 6 14.39 5.44 -18.74
CA THR A 6 12.93 5.62 -18.68
C THR A 6 12.47 6.33 -17.41
N PHE A 7 12.91 5.85 -16.23
CA PHE A 7 12.51 6.45 -14.96
C PHE A 7 12.90 7.93 -14.89
N ILE A 8 14.12 8.28 -15.31
CA ILE A 8 14.61 9.67 -15.31
C ILE A 8 13.85 10.54 -16.33
N ALA A 9 13.57 10.02 -17.52
CA ALA A 9 12.81 10.74 -18.54
C ALA A 9 11.37 11.05 -18.07
N ASN A 10 10.73 10.10 -17.39
CA ASN A 10 9.40 10.29 -16.82
C ASN A 10 9.42 11.29 -15.65
N GLN A 11 10.49 11.34 -14.86
CA GLN A 11 10.61 12.32 -13.77
C GLN A 11 10.54 13.78 -14.26
N GLN A 12 11.16 14.11 -15.39
CA GLN A 12 11.08 15.46 -15.95
C GLN A 12 9.66 15.81 -16.40
N ARG A 13 8.94 14.85 -16.98
CA ARG A 13 7.53 15.05 -17.38
C ARG A 13 6.63 15.27 -16.17
N ILE A 14 6.81 14.43 -15.15
CA ILE A 14 6.09 14.54 -13.88
C ILE A 14 6.38 15.91 -13.24
N PHE A 15 7.63 16.35 -13.24
CA PHE A 15 8.00 17.67 -12.73
C PHE A 15 7.26 18.80 -13.46
N ASN A 16 7.11 18.74 -14.79
CA ASN A 16 6.39 19.77 -15.54
C ASN A 16 4.91 19.89 -15.12
N ILE A 17 4.24 18.77 -14.79
CA ILE A 17 2.86 18.79 -14.26
C ILE A 17 2.79 19.60 -12.97
N SER A 18 3.79 19.48 -12.10
CA SER A 18 3.83 20.23 -10.85
C SER A 18 3.92 21.76 -11.04
N LYS A 19 4.20 22.22 -12.27
CA LYS A 19 4.37 23.64 -12.64
C LYS A 19 3.24 24.19 -13.50
N GLU A 20 2.42 23.34 -14.10
CA GLU A 20 1.38 23.73 -15.05
C GLU A 20 -0.02 23.52 -14.46
N ASN A 21 -0.94 24.43 -14.75
CA ASN A 21 -2.38 24.18 -14.52
C ASN A 21 -2.83 23.14 -15.54
N ASN A 22 -2.88 21.88 -15.09
CA ASN A 22 -3.35 20.77 -15.90
C ASN A 22 -4.86 20.65 -15.71
N ASN A 23 -5.63 20.72 -16.79
CA ASN A 23 -7.09 20.85 -16.68
C ASN A 23 -7.86 19.68 -17.30
N ASN A 24 -7.21 18.57 -17.65
CA ASN A 24 -7.94 17.41 -18.16
C ASN A 24 -7.20 16.07 -18.00
N PHE A 25 -8.01 15.01 -18.06
CA PHE A 25 -7.57 13.62 -18.05
C PHE A 25 -6.59 13.28 -19.17
N GLN A 26 -6.71 13.93 -20.34
CA GLN A 26 -5.85 13.65 -21.49
C GLN A 26 -4.39 13.98 -21.20
N SER A 27 -4.11 15.07 -20.49
CA SER A 27 -2.74 15.39 -20.03
C SER A 27 -2.17 14.29 -19.13
N LEU A 28 -2.99 13.73 -18.24
CA LEU A 28 -2.59 12.64 -17.34
C LEU A 28 -2.27 11.36 -18.13
N VAL A 29 -3.15 11.00 -19.07
CA VAL A 29 -2.98 9.85 -19.97
C VAL A 29 -1.71 9.99 -20.81
N ASN A 30 -1.42 11.18 -21.34
CA ASN A 30 -0.23 11.42 -22.14
C ASN A 30 1.07 11.12 -21.39
N LEU A 31 1.10 11.20 -20.06
CA LEU A 31 2.26 10.83 -19.26
C LEU A 31 2.47 9.31 -19.20
N PHE A 32 1.39 8.55 -19.24
CA PHE A 32 1.41 7.09 -19.09
C PHE A 32 1.64 6.33 -20.40
N LEU A 33 1.42 6.99 -21.55
CA LEU A 33 1.40 6.35 -22.87
C LEU A 33 2.72 6.39 -23.63
N VAL A 34 3.76 7.10 -23.16
CA VAL A 34 4.92 7.39 -24.02
C VAL A 34 5.89 6.21 -24.19
N GLU A 35 5.79 5.16 -23.39
CA GLU A 35 6.83 4.10 -23.39
C GLU A 35 6.35 2.72 -23.82
N ASN A 36 5.03 2.49 -23.93
CA ASN A 36 4.52 1.22 -24.39
C ASN A 36 3.37 1.45 -25.36
N ASN A 37 3.54 1.01 -26.62
CA ASN A 37 2.51 0.93 -27.67
C ASN A 37 1.35 -0.03 -27.31
N GLN A 38 1.01 -0.19 -26.04
CA GLN A 38 -0.12 -0.97 -25.58
C GLN A 38 -1.31 -0.03 -25.29
N HIS A 39 -2.49 -0.42 -25.76
CA HIS A 39 -3.75 0.21 -25.38
C HIS A 39 -3.99 0.01 -23.89
N ARG A 40 -3.54 0.96 -23.06
CA ARG A 40 -3.92 1.04 -21.65
C ARG A 40 -5.26 1.78 -21.56
N SER A 41 -6.21 1.17 -20.86
CA SER A 41 -7.41 1.85 -20.41
C SER A 41 -7.10 2.50 -19.06
N PHE A 42 -7.42 3.77 -18.92
CA PHE A 42 -7.38 4.47 -17.62
C PHE A 42 -8.80 4.71 -17.09
N SER A 43 -9.77 3.91 -17.56
CA SER A 43 -11.20 4.12 -17.31
C SER A 43 -11.56 4.21 -15.83
N CYS A 44 -10.96 3.38 -14.97
CA CYS A 44 -11.23 3.42 -13.54
C CYS A 44 -10.68 4.68 -12.88
N LEU A 45 -9.53 5.19 -13.34
CA LEU A 45 -8.99 6.46 -12.84
C LEU A 45 -9.88 7.64 -13.24
N ASP A 46 -10.32 7.71 -14.50
CA ASP A 46 -11.28 8.75 -14.96
C ASP A 46 -12.58 8.70 -14.15
N GLN A 47 -13.15 7.50 -13.98
CA GLN A 47 -14.36 7.32 -13.18
C GLN A 47 -14.15 7.68 -11.71
N THR A 48 -12.99 7.35 -11.13
CA THR A 48 -12.66 7.74 -9.76
C THR A 48 -12.62 9.26 -9.64
N ILE A 49 -11.90 9.94 -10.55
CA ILE A 49 -11.76 11.40 -10.53
C ILE A 49 -13.13 12.09 -10.62
N ARG A 50 -14.05 11.58 -11.45
CA ARG A 50 -15.42 12.10 -11.57
C ARG A 50 -16.29 11.91 -10.32
N ARG A 51 -15.92 10.99 -9.41
CA ARG A 51 -16.62 10.72 -8.15
C ARG A 51 -16.06 11.51 -6.96
N LEU A 52 -14.98 12.28 -7.16
CA LEU A 52 -14.38 13.10 -6.10
C LEU A 52 -15.21 14.35 -5.82
N ASP A 53 -15.13 14.84 -4.58
CA ASP A 53 -15.80 16.05 -4.10
C ASP A 53 -14.91 17.31 -4.20
N PHE A 54 -13.76 17.21 -4.88
CA PHE A 54 -12.78 18.28 -5.08
C PHE A 54 -12.19 18.23 -6.48
N ASP A 55 -11.51 19.31 -6.91
CA ASP A 55 -10.87 19.36 -8.21
C ASP A 55 -9.53 18.63 -8.15
N PHE A 56 -9.53 17.34 -8.51
CA PHE A 56 -8.31 16.54 -8.53
C PHE A 56 -7.17 17.17 -9.32
N TYR A 57 -7.46 17.77 -10.47
CA TYR A 57 -6.42 18.24 -11.38
C TYR A 57 -5.76 19.53 -10.91
N ASN A 58 -6.52 20.42 -10.29
CA ASN A 58 -6.00 21.68 -9.78
C ASN A 58 -5.54 21.58 -8.32
N ASP A 59 -6.25 20.83 -7.47
CA ASP A 59 -6.02 20.84 -6.03
C ASP A 59 -4.98 19.79 -5.59
N LEU A 60 -4.88 18.65 -6.28
CA LEU A 60 -4.10 17.50 -5.78
C LEU A 60 -3.04 16.97 -6.75
N LEU A 61 -3.34 16.85 -8.04
CA LEU A 61 -2.40 16.33 -9.04
C LEU A 61 -1.05 17.06 -9.04
N PRO A 62 -0.96 18.40 -8.93
CA PRO A 62 0.31 19.11 -8.88
C PRO A 62 1.12 18.75 -7.62
N ILE A 63 0.45 18.45 -6.51
CA ILE A 63 1.07 18.04 -5.25
C ILE A 63 1.65 16.62 -5.38
N ILE A 64 0.87 15.67 -5.92
CA ILE A 64 1.34 14.30 -6.17
C ILE A 64 2.53 14.33 -7.13
N ALA A 65 2.46 15.13 -8.21
CA ALA A 65 3.55 15.32 -9.16
C ALA A 65 4.81 15.91 -8.50
N LYS A 66 4.64 16.92 -7.62
CA LYS A 66 5.75 17.48 -6.84
C LYS A 66 6.41 16.42 -5.96
N TRP A 67 5.63 15.58 -5.27
CA TRP A 67 6.20 14.50 -4.46
C TRP A 67 6.90 13.45 -5.32
N ALA A 68 6.31 13.01 -6.43
CA ALA A 68 6.93 12.01 -7.30
C ALA A 68 8.27 12.49 -7.89
N SER A 69 8.40 13.80 -8.15
CA SER A 69 9.61 14.44 -8.70
C SER A 69 10.59 14.98 -7.65
N ASP A 70 10.30 14.82 -6.35
CA ASP A 70 11.20 15.26 -5.28
C ASP A 70 12.38 14.29 -5.08
N HIS A 71 13.47 14.54 -5.81
CA HIS A 71 14.68 13.73 -5.75
C HIS A 71 15.33 13.68 -4.35
N THR A 72 15.01 14.62 -3.45
CA THR A 72 15.55 14.59 -2.07
C THR A 72 15.02 13.41 -1.26
N GLN A 73 13.90 12.82 -1.68
CA GLN A 73 13.27 11.67 -1.02
C GLN A 73 13.73 10.33 -1.60
N ILE A 74 14.67 10.31 -2.55
CA ILE A 74 15.19 9.07 -3.12
C ILE A 74 15.95 8.30 -2.03
N LYS A 75 15.41 7.12 -1.68
CA LYS A 75 16.12 6.09 -0.95
C LYS A 75 16.42 4.90 -1.88
N SER A 76 17.56 4.24 -1.68
CA SER A 76 17.81 2.95 -2.32
C SER A 76 16.75 1.94 -1.84
N ILE A 77 16.29 1.08 -2.74
CA ILE A 77 15.45 -0.06 -2.34
C ILE A 77 16.39 -1.02 -1.62
N GLU A 78 16.13 -1.23 -0.33
CA GLU A 78 16.87 -2.17 0.53
C GLU A 78 16.04 -3.46 0.60
N PRO A 79 16.42 -4.52 -0.13
CA PRO A 79 15.65 -5.75 -0.18
C PRO A 79 15.72 -6.51 1.15
N LEU A 80 14.58 -6.91 1.68
CA LEU A 80 14.44 -7.81 2.82
C LEU A 80 14.37 -9.25 2.31
N GLN A 81 15.54 -9.89 2.27
CA GLN A 81 15.75 -11.21 1.67
C GLN A 81 15.14 -12.34 2.51
N ALA A 82 14.65 -13.38 1.83
CA ALA A 82 14.20 -14.59 2.50
C ALA A 82 15.32 -15.28 3.29
N GLY A 83 15.00 -15.76 4.49
CA GLY A 83 15.91 -16.37 5.45
C GLY A 83 16.75 -15.39 6.27
N GLN A 84 16.46 -14.08 6.23
CA GLN A 84 17.21 -13.07 6.97
C GLN A 84 16.30 -12.19 7.83
N THR A 85 16.61 -12.13 9.13
CA THR A 85 16.06 -11.11 10.02
C THR A 85 16.71 -9.76 9.71
N SER A 86 15.92 -8.83 9.20
CA SER A 86 16.39 -7.52 8.73
C SER A 86 15.25 -6.50 8.74
N SER A 87 15.58 -5.22 8.62
CA SER A 87 14.56 -4.16 8.57
C SER A 87 14.99 -3.03 7.65
N VAL A 88 14.00 -2.31 7.14
CA VAL A 88 14.17 -1.06 6.41
C VAL A 88 13.20 -0.02 6.96
N THR A 89 13.70 1.19 7.22
CA THR A 89 12.88 2.31 7.68
C THR A 89 12.78 3.40 6.61
N TYR A 90 11.58 3.91 6.40
CA TYR A 90 11.26 5.04 5.54
C TYR A 90 10.67 6.18 6.38
N THR A 91 10.86 7.43 5.96
CA THR A 91 10.01 8.52 6.46
C THR A 91 8.67 8.52 5.73
N ALA A 92 7.63 9.10 6.32
CA ALA A 92 6.36 9.30 5.62
C ALA A 92 6.52 10.09 4.30
N ALA A 93 7.48 11.02 4.22
CA ALA A 93 7.83 11.71 2.98
C ALA A 93 8.40 10.77 1.90
N GLN A 94 9.25 9.81 2.29
CA GLN A 94 9.76 8.80 1.37
C GLN A 94 8.65 7.83 0.93
N ALA A 95 7.73 7.46 1.81
CA ALA A 95 6.57 6.65 1.44
C ALA A 95 5.68 7.38 0.42
N ARG A 96 5.38 8.67 0.65
CA ARG A 96 4.66 9.50 -0.33
C ARG A 96 5.38 9.57 -1.68
N TYR A 97 6.70 9.75 -1.67
CA TYR A 97 7.50 9.75 -2.90
C TYR A 97 7.34 8.45 -3.69
N ILE A 98 7.44 7.29 -3.01
CA ILE A 98 7.33 5.96 -3.63
C ILE A 98 5.90 5.75 -4.17
N LEU A 99 4.87 6.02 -3.37
CA LEU A 99 3.47 5.84 -3.76
C LEU A 99 3.05 6.81 -4.87
N ALA A 100 3.54 8.05 -4.86
CA ALA A 100 3.29 9.01 -5.93
C ALA A 100 3.91 8.52 -7.26
N ASN A 101 5.11 7.93 -7.21
CA ASN A 101 5.70 7.27 -8.38
C ASN A 101 4.89 6.03 -8.83
N ALA A 102 4.32 5.26 -7.89
CA ALA A 102 3.40 4.15 -8.20
C ALA A 102 2.11 4.64 -8.89
N PHE A 103 1.54 5.75 -8.44
CA PHE A 103 0.41 6.42 -9.07
C PHE A 103 0.72 6.79 -10.52
N PHE A 104 1.94 7.28 -10.79
CA PHE A 104 2.36 7.62 -12.14
C PHE A 104 2.87 6.44 -13.00
N LEU A 105 2.78 5.20 -12.51
CA LEU A 105 3.38 4.01 -13.14
C LEU A 105 4.89 4.16 -13.42
N ASN A 106 5.57 4.98 -12.61
CA ASN A 106 6.99 5.32 -12.74
C ASN A 106 7.78 4.69 -11.60
N THR A 107 7.75 3.36 -11.47
CA THR A 107 8.37 2.69 -10.32
C THR A 107 9.67 1.98 -10.65
N LYS A 108 10.53 1.92 -9.64
CA LYS A 108 11.78 1.16 -9.70
C LYS A 108 11.47 -0.32 -9.47
N PRO A 109 12.25 -1.23 -10.09
CA PRO A 109 12.08 -2.66 -9.84
C PRO A 109 12.42 -2.99 -8.38
N GLY A 110 11.61 -3.88 -7.79
CA GLY A 110 11.86 -4.54 -6.50
C GLY A 110 11.44 -6.01 -6.59
N TYR A 111 11.06 -6.62 -5.47
CA TYR A 111 10.52 -7.98 -5.45
C TYR A 111 9.15 -8.07 -6.14
N GLY A 112 8.29 -7.08 -5.88
CA GLY A 112 7.02 -6.92 -6.57
C GLY A 112 6.95 -5.71 -7.49
N ASN A 113 5.82 -5.64 -8.20
CA ASN A 113 5.46 -4.54 -9.06
C ASN A 113 4.50 -3.60 -8.32
N LEU A 114 5.06 -2.62 -7.62
CA LEU A 114 4.29 -1.57 -6.99
C LEU A 114 3.88 -0.54 -8.05
N ASP A 115 2.71 -0.70 -8.64
CA ASP A 115 2.06 0.29 -9.50
C ASP A 115 0.53 0.10 -9.48
N LEU A 116 -0.20 1.00 -10.14
CA LEU A 116 -1.66 0.95 -10.24
C LEU A 116 -2.15 0.47 -11.61
N ASN A 117 -1.29 -0.15 -12.43
CA ASN A 117 -1.62 -0.47 -13.81
C ASN A 117 -2.83 -1.43 -13.90
N GLU A 118 -2.87 -2.47 -13.07
CA GLU A 118 -4.00 -3.41 -13.06
C GLU A 118 -5.31 -2.73 -12.63
N LEU A 119 -5.27 -1.85 -11.63
CA LEU A 119 -6.45 -1.10 -11.19
C LEU A 119 -6.96 -0.17 -12.30
N TYR A 120 -6.07 0.56 -12.98
CA TYR A 120 -6.45 1.48 -14.04
C TYR A 120 -7.11 0.78 -15.24
N ASN A 121 -6.59 -0.39 -15.61
CA ASN A 121 -7.03 -1.17 -16.77
C ASN A 121 -8.25 -2.06 -16.51
N SER A 122 -8.74 -2.16 -15.27
CA SER A 122 -9.87 -2.99 -14.88
C SER A 122 -11.20 -2.40 -15.36
N LEU A 123 -11.55 -2.58 -16.64
CA LEU A 123 -12.72 -1.96 -17.32
C LEU A 123 -13.97 -1.80 -16.43
N SER A 124 -14.23 -0.56 -15.99
CA SER A 124 -15.40 -0.16 -15.16
C SER A 124 -15.66 -1.08 -13.96
N ASN A 125 -14.59 -1.49 -13.29
CA ASN A 125 -14.67 -2.28 -12.07
C ASN A 125 -14.83 -1.34 -10.86
N ASP A 126 -16.01 -1.36 -10.21
CA ASP A 126 -16.31 -0.51 -9.06
C ASP A 126 -15.30 -0.72 -7.92
N LEU A 127 -14.85 -1.96 -7.71
CA LEU A 127 -13.85 -2.26 -6.70
C LEU A 127 -12.51 -1.57 -6.99
N ALA A 128 -12.05 -1.58 -8.24
CA ALA A 128 -10.85 -0.85 -8.65
C ALA A 128 -11.01 0.66 -8.43
N ILE A 129 -12.19 1.20 -8.73
CA ILE A 129 -12.52 2.63 -8.51
C ILE A 129 -12.40 3.00 -7.03
N GLU A 130 -13.01 2.22 -6.13
CA GLU A 130 -12.97 2.48 -4.70
C GLU A 130 -11.55 2.36 -4.12
N ARG A 131 -10.73 1.42 -4.64
CA ARG A 131 -9.33 1.29 -4.23
C ARG A 131 -8.43 2.42 -4.73
N ILE A 132 -8.62 2.88 -5.97
CA ILE A 132 -7.94 4.07 -6.49
C ILE A 132 -8.33 5.28 -5.64
N ARG A 133 -9.62 5.40 -5.27
CA ARG A 133 -10.11 6.47 -4.39
C ARG A 133 -9.42 6.50 -3.04
N CYS A 134 -9.22 5.34 -2.41
CA CYS A 134 -8.49 5.24 -1.14
C CYS A 134 -7.07 5.83 -1.24
N LEU A 135 -6.34 5.52 -2.32
CA LEU A 135 -4.99 6.08 -2.52
C LEU A 135 -5.02 7.60 -2.82
N ILE A 136 -6.00 8.08 -3.59
CA ILE A 136 -6.18 9.51 -3.85
C ILE A 136 -6.47 10.25 -2.53
N GLU A 137 -7.35 9.72 -1.68
CA GLU A 137 -7.67 10.31 -0.38
C GLU A 137 -6.48 10.25 0.59
N TYR A 138 -5.64 9.22 0.53
CA TYR A 138 -4.34 9.21 1.23
C TYR A 138 -3.46 10.41 0.83
N PHE A 139 -3.31 10.67 -0.48
CA PHE A 139 -2.53 11.83 -0.94
C PHE A 139 -3.15 13.14 -0.48
N ARG A 140 -4.48 13.26 -0.52
CA ARG A 140 -5.22 14.45 -0.06
C ARG A 140 -4.99 14.69 1.43
N LEU A 141 -5.20 13.68 2.28
CA LEU A 141 -4.97 13.80 3.71
C LEU A 141 -3.51 14.12 4.03
N SER A 142 -2.58 13.49 3.31
CA SER A 142 -1.16 13.74 3.53
C SER A 142 -0.70 15.12 3.05
N SER A 143 -1.45 15.81 2.20
CA SER A 143 -1.10 17.18 1.79
C SER A 143 -1.50 18.23 2.83
N MET A 144 -2.41 17.86 3.74
CA MET A 144 -2.94 18.72 4.79
C MET A 144 -2.14 18.66 6.09
N GLN A 145 -1.17 17.76 6.20
CA GLN A 145 -0.42 17.50 7.43
C GLN A 145 1.07 17.40 7.14
N ASN A 146 1.89 17.93 8.05
CA ASN A 146 3.30 17.58 8.09
C ASN A 146 3.44 16.29 8.88
N ASP A 147 3.91 15.23 8.21
CA ASP A 147 4.16 13.93 8.80
C ASP A 147 5.66 13.62 8.67
N ASP A 148 6.35 13.63 9.81
CA ASP A 148 7.78 13.33 9.99
C ASP A 148 8.02 11.92 10.55
N ARG A 149 6.96 11.13 10.65
CA ARG A 149 6.97 9.82 11.27
C ARG A 149 7.79 8.82 10.44
N LEU A 150 8.26 7.79 11.15
CA LEU A 150 8.97 6.67 10.57
C LEU A 150 8.02 5.50 10.34
N ILE A 151 8.26 4.80 9.23
CA ILE A 151 7.58 3.60 8.78
C ILE A 151 8.64 2.50 8.71
N SER A 152 8.53 1.47 9.53
CA SER A 152 9.48 0.36 9.58
C SER A 152 8.86 -0.89 8.98
N ILE A 153 9.61 -1.56 8.10
CA ILE A 153 9.25 -2.87 7.54
C ILE A 153 10.29 -3.85 8.06
N GLU A 154 9.84 -4.81 8.86
CA GLU A 154 10.74 -5.66 9.63
C GLU A 154 10.43 -7.12 9.32
N ARG A 155 11.39 -7.79 8.67
CA ARG A 155 11.33 -9.22 8.40
C ARG A 155 11.99 -9.96 9.55
N TYR A 156 11.32 -10.97 10.08
CA TYR A 156 11.87 -11.85 11.11
C TYR A 156 11.85 -13.29 10.61
N THR A 157 12.98 -13.97 10.79
CA THR A 157 13.09 -15.42 10.65
C THR A 157 13.17 -16.03 12.04
N TYR A 158 12.35 -17.05 12.33
CA TYR A 158 12.35 -17.72 13.62
C TYR A 158 13.71 -18.35 13.94
N GLY A 159 14.37 -18.95 12.93
CA GLY A 159 15.79 -19.34 12.99
C GLY A 159 16.16 -20.40 14.03
N HIS A 160 15.18 -20.94 14.76
CA HIS A 160 15.35 -21.92 15.82
C HIS A 160 14.53 -23.18 15.55
N GLU A 161 14.86 -24.28 16.23
CA GLU A 161 14.01 -25.47 16.23
C GLU A 161 12.64 -25.13 16.81
N LEU A 162 11.57 -25.52 16.09
CA LEU A 162 10.22 -25.32 16.57
C LEU A 162 10.01 -26.04 17.91
N PRO A 163 9.25 -25.46 18.85
CA PRO A 163 8.92 -26.15 20.09
C PRO A 163 8.25 -27.50 19.82
N ASP A 164 8.58 -28.51 20.60
CA ASP A 164 7.80 -29.76 20.61
C ASP A 164 6.44 -29.50 21.29
N TRP A 165 5.47 -29.07 20.47
CA TRP A 165 4.13 -28.69 20.92
C TRP A 165 3.43 -29.81 21.68
N SER A 166 3.75 -31.08 21.39
CA SER A 166 3.18 -32.24 22.09
C SER A 166 3.63 -32.34 23.56
N LYS A 167 4.79 -31.77 23.89
CA LYS A 167 5.36 -31.74 25.25
C LYS A 167 5.00 -30.47 26.01
N GLN A 168 4.40 -29.48 25.35
CA GLN A 168 4.07 -28.21 26.00
C GLN A 168 2.84 -28.37 26.90
N LYS A 169 3.00 -28.07 28.20
CA LYS A 169 1.94 -28.17 29.23
C LYS A 169 1.51 -26.82 29.79
N LYS A 170 2.14 -25.73 29.34
CA LYS A 170 1.79 -24.38 29.78
C LYS A 170 0.35 -24.06 29.39
N LEU A 171 -0.49 -23.83 30.39
CA LEU A 171 -1.87 -23.42 30.18
C LEU A 171 -1.94 -21.92 29.85
N ILE A 172 -2.86 -21.56 28.97
CA ILE A 172 -3.22 -20.17 28.69
C ILE A 172 -4.29 -19.76 29.69
N GLU A 173 -4.09 -18.64 30.38
CA GLU A 173 -5.11 -18.08 31.26
C GLU A 173 -6.28 -17.56 30.40
N SER A 174 -7.46 -18.17 30.55
CA SER A 174 -8.64 -17.80 29.76
C SER A 174 -9.09 -16.36 29.97
N SER A 175 -8.77 -15.75 31.12
CA SER A 175 -9.03 -14.33 31.40
C SER A 175 -8.26 -13.37 30.49
N LYS A 176 -7.22 -13.84 29.79
CA LYS A 176 -6.45 -13.07 28.80
C LYS A 176 -7.01 -13.19 27.38
N ILE A 177 -8.05 -14.00 27.18
CA ILE A 177 -8.68 -14.22 25.87
C ILE A 177 -9.95 -13.39 25.81
N HIS A 178 -9.98 -12.44 24.87
CA HIS A 178 -11.13 -11.58 24.63
C HIS A 178 -11.70 -11.90 23.26
N ILE A 179 -13.02 -12.06 23.18
CA ILE A 179 -13.74 -12.29 21.92
C ILE A 179 -14.54 -11.02 21.61
N THR A 180 -14.44 -10.54 20.38
CA THR A 180 -15.14 -9.34 19.91
C THR A 180 -15.77 -9.59 18.55
N THR A 181 -16.79 -8.80 18.22
CA THR A 181 -17.40 -8.74 16.88
C THR A 181 -16.85 -7.57 16.05
N ASN A 182 -15.94 -6.79 16.61
CA ASN A 182 -15.30 -5.68 15.90
C ASN A 182 -14.32 -6.20 14.84
N ARG A 183 -14.02 -5.34 13.86
CA ARG A 183 -12.90 -5.56 12.95
C ARG A 183 -11.59 -5.51 13.73
N MET A 184 -10.56 -6.23 13.29
CA MET A 184 -9.31 -6.35 14.06
C MET A 184 -8.63 -4.99 14.23
N GLU A 185 -8.61 -4.20 13.16
CA GLU A 185 -8.10 -2.84 13.08
C GLU A 185 -9.00 -1.78 13.74
N ASP A 186 -10.14 -2.18 14.31
CA ASP A 186 -11.04 -1.33 15.09
C ASP A 186 -10.88 -1.56 16.62
N VAL A 187 -10.03 -2.49 17.06
CA VAL A 187 -9.77 -2.76 18.49
C VAL A 187 -8.66 -1.81 18.98
N SER A 188 -9.04 -0.64 19.49
CA SER A 188 -8.12 0.45 19.84
C SER A 188 -7.05 0.11 20.88
N GLU A 189 -7.33 -0.86 21.75
CA GLU A 189 -6.44 -1.32 22.82
C GLU A 189 -5.41 -2.35 22.34
N ALA A 190 -5.58 -2.90 21.13
CA ALA A 190 -4.67 -3.89 20.59
C ALA A 190 -3.37 -3.24 20.10
N GLN A 191 -2.24 -3.85 20.44
CA GLN A 191 -0.92 -3.39 19.98
C GLN A 191 -0.81 -3.45 18.45
N GLY A 192 -1.43 -4.44 17.83
CA GLY A 192 -1.42 -4.65 16.40
C GLY A 192 -2.53 -5.60 15.98
N PHE A 193 -2.70 -5.75 14.67
CA PHE A 193 -3.63 -6.70 14.07
C PHE A 193 -2.91 -7.54 13.01
N VAL A 194 -3.47 -8.71 12.72
CA VAL A 194 -2.92 -9.65 11.75
C VAL A 194 -3.43 -9.32 10.36
N ASP A 195 -2.53 -9.31 9.39
CA ASP A 195 -2.79 -9.37 7.96
C ASP A 195 -2.73 -10.83 7.50
N PHE A 196 -3.83 -11.32 6.93
CA PHE A 196 -3.98 -12.66 6.37
C PHE A 196 -3.42 -12.68 4.96
N ALA A 197 -2.09 -12.65 4.89
CA ALA A 197 -1.37 -12.33 3.68
C ALA A 197 -1.25 -13.52 2.73
N ASN A 198 -0.98 -13.20 1.46
CA ASN A 198 -0.27 -14.13 0.61
C ASN A 198 1.22 -14.18 0.99
N ARG A 199 1.87 -15.34 0.87
CA ARG A 199 3.32 -15.48 1.13
C ARG A 199 4.18 -14.51 0.32
N SER A 200 3.77 -14.21 -0.92
CA SER A 200 4.28 -13.07 -1.65
C SER A 200 3.36 -11.92 -1.30
N ILE A 201 3.78 -11.01 -0.42
CA ILE A 201 2.91 -9.97 0.15
C ILE A 201 2.13 -9.31 -0.97
N HIS A 202 0.81 -9.34 -0.84
CA HIS A 202 -0.12 -8.75 -1.79
C HIS A 202 0.01 -9.33 -3.20
N ILE A 203 0.36 -10.62 -3.32
CA ILE A 203 0.78 -11.33 -4.55
C ILE A 203 1.84 -10.58 -5.37
N HIS A 204 2.64 -9.74 -4.69
CA HIS A 204 3.63 -8.83 -5.27
C HIS A 204 3.07 -7.80 -6.29
N ARG A 205 1.79 -7.43 -6.19
CA ARG A 205 1.16 -6.41 -7.07
C ARG A 205 -0.18 -5.90 -6.52
N ILE A 206 -0.61 -4.73 -6.98
CA ILE A 206 -1.94 -4.20 -6.63
C ILE A 206 -2.94 -4.63 -7.72
N ILE A 207 -3.93 -5.46 -7.37
CA ILE A 207 -4.98 -5.99 -8.28
C ILE A 207 -6.38 -5.54 -7.86
N PRO A 208 -7.43 -5.63 -8.70
CA PRO A 208 -8.82 -5.35 -8.30
C PRO A 208 -9.40 -6.47 -7.40
N SER A 209 -8.83 -6.63 -6.20
CA SER A 209 -9.31 -7.52 -5.12
C SER A 209 -9.54 -6.71 -3.84
N ALA A 210 -10.43 -7.20 -2.97
CA ALA A 210 -10.68 -6.66 -1.63
C ALA A 210 -10.98 -7.80 -0.65
N THR A 211 -10.09 -8.78 -0.60
CA THR A 211 -10.00 -9.64 0.57
C THR A 211 -9.31 -8.87 1.71
N GLN A 212 -9.11 -9.51 2.85
CA GLN A 212 -8.67 -8.84 4.07
C GLN A 212 -7.35 -8.07 3.90
N GLU A 213 -6.32 -8.66 3.29
CA GLU A 213 -5.04 -8.00 3.00
C GLU A 213 -5.23 -6.73 2.15
N GLU A 214 -5.99 -6.84 1.05
CA GLU A 214 -6.20 -5.72 0.15
C GLU A 214 -7.03 -4.59 0.74
N VAL A 215 -7.99 -4.91 1.61
CA VAL A 215 -8.77 -3.93 2.36
C VAL A 215 -7.86 -3.18 3.33
N LEU A 216 -7.04 -3.90 4.11
CA LEU A 216 -6.11 -3.30 5.06
C LEU A 216 -5.11 -2.36 4.38
N PHE A 217 -4.49 -2.80 3.28
CA PHE A 217 -3.52 -1.98 2.56
C PHE A 217 -4.18 -0.80 1.83
N SER A 218 -5.45 -0.91 1.42
CA SER A 218 -6.20 0.25 0.92
C SER A 218 -6.48 1.26 2.04
N CYS A 219 -6.66 0.79 3.28
CA CYS A 219 -6.85 1.66 4.45
C CYS A 219 -5.56 2.27 5.00
N CYS A 220 -4.45 1.56 4.83
CA CYS A 220 -3.11 1.94 5.26
C CYS A 220 -2.13 1.93 4.06
N PRO A 221 -2.22 2.86 3.09
CA PRO A 221 -1.48 2.75 1.82
C PRO A 221 0.04 2.70 1.94
N GLU A 222 0.61 3.18 3.05
CA GLU A 222 2.03 3.05 3.36
C GLU A 222 2.49 1.59 3.46
N ALA A 223 1.58 0.66 3.77
CA ALA A 223 1.87 -0.77 3.79
C ALA A 223 2.27 -1.33 2.42
N PHE A 224 1.85 -0.71 1.32
CA PHE A 224 2.22 -1.12 -0.05
C PHE A 224 3.74 -1.05 -0.30
N LEU A 225 4.52 -0.32 0.50
CA LEU A 225 5.98 -0.33 0.39
C LEU A 225 6.56 -1.74 0.62
N SER A 226 5.87 -2.59 1.39
CA SER A 226 6.30 -3.97 1.63
C SER A 226 6.35 -4.82 0.35
N ILE A 227 5.46 -4.57 -0.62
CA ILE A 227 5.47 -5.20 -1.96
C ILE A 227 6.80 -4.98 -2.68
N LEU A 228 7.42 -3.82 -2.48
CA LEU A 228 8.64 -3.45 -3.17
C LEU A 228 9.87 -4.13 -2.56
N VAL A 229 9.91 -4.24 -1.23
CA VAL A 229 11.12 -4.59 -0.48
C VAL A 229 11.14 -6.01 0.06
N CYS A 230 9.99 -6.65 0.28
CA CYS A 230 9.95 -7.98 0.88
C CYS A 230 10.02 -9.08 -0.18
N ASP A 231 10.93 -10.03 0.01
CA ASP A 231 10.89 -11.31 -0.69
C ASP A 231 9.69 -12.14 -0.24
N THR A 232 9.36 -13.19 -0.99
CA THR A 232 8.36 -14.18 -0.62
C THR A 232 8.69 -14.80 0.74
N LEU A 233 7.71 -14.82 1.66
CA LEU A 233 7.83 -15.43 2.98
C LEU A 233 8.10 -16.93 2.86
N ARG A 234 8.99 -17.43 3.71
CA ARG A 234 9.13 -18.85 4.04
C ARG A 234 8.27 -19.19 5.26
N ASP A 235 8.04 -20.47 5.47
CA ASP A 235 7.19 -21.01 6.55
C ASP A 235 7.64 -20.58 7.97
N ASP A 236 8.89 -20.17 8.14
CA ASP A 236 9.49 -19.72 9.40
C ASP A 236 9.64 -18.20 9.51
N GLU A 237 8.93 -17.44 8.68
CA GLU A 237 9.10 -15.99 8.56
C GLU A 237 7.81 -15.20 8.72
N ILE A 238 7.96 -13.99 9.24
CA ILE A 238 6.88 -13.00 9.37
C ILE A 238 7.40 -11.63 8.95
N VAL A 239 6.49 -10.72 8.62
CA VAL A 239 6.82 -9.29 8.47
C VAL A 239 5.96 -8.47 9.43
N ILE A 240 6.57 -7.50 10.11
CA ILE A 240 5.88 -6.53 10.94
C ILE A 240 6.04 -5.16 10.32
N LEU A 241 4.92 -4.50 10.03
CA LEU A 241 4.90 -3.09 9.63
C LEU A 241 4.61 -2.23 10.85
N ARG A 242 5.53 -1.32 11.16
CA ARG A 242 5.38 -0.38 12.27
C ARG A 242 5.24 1.04 11.76
N GLY A 243 4.31 1.77 12.37
CA GLY A 243 3.98 3.10 11.89
C GLY A 243 3.38 3.06 10.48
N CYS A 244 2.47 2.13 10.16
CA CYS A 244 1.64 2.34 8.97
C CYS A 244 0.35 2.99 9.43
N LYS A 245 0.16 4.28 9.14
CA LYS A 245 -1.05 4.98 9.57
C LYS A 245 -2.25 4.50 8.77
N ARG A 246 -3.40 4.35 9.44
CA ARG A 246 -4.70 4.19 8.79
C ARG A 246 -5.23 5.56 8.40
N PHE A 247 -5.48 5.76 7.11
CA PHE A 247 -6.00 7.01 6.56
C PHE A 247 -7.49 6.93 6.23
N ILE A 248 -7.98 5.72 5.94
CA ILE A 248 -9.29 5.50 5.33
C ILE A 248 -10.14 4.60 6.21
N ASP A 249 -11.43 4.94 6.34
CA ASP A 249 -12.47 4.03 6.79
C ASP A 249 -13.19 3.45 5.58
N TYR A 250 -13.68 2.22 5.73
CA TYR A 250 -14.32 1.47 4.67
C TYR A 250 -15.59 0.79 5.16
N GLY A 251 -16.40 0.35 4.19
CA GLY A 251 -17.47 -0.61 4.42
C GLY A 251 -17.45 -1.71 3.36
N GLY A 252 -18.26 -2.74 3.58
CA GLY A 252 -18.31 -3.91 2.71
C GLY A 252 -17.05 -4.78 2.76
N TYR A 253 -17.04 -5.81 1.92
CA TYR A 253 -15.95 -6.78 1.76
C TYR A 253 -16.06 -7.46 0.39
N GLY A 254 -14.94 -7.88 -0.20
CA GLY A 254 -14.91 -8.42 -1.56
C GLY A 254 -15.53 -7.43 -2.56
N ASP A 255 -16.46 -7.91 -3.39
CA ASP A 255 -17.11 -7.11 -4.43
C ASP A 255 -17.97 -5.94 -3.89
N THR A 256 -18.26 -5.92 -2.58
CA THR A 256 -19.05 -4.84 -1.94
C THR A 256 -18.20 -3.80 -1.25
N PHE A 257 -16.86 -3.91 -1.28
CA PHE A 257 -15.96 -2.95 -0.67
C PHE A 257 -16.17 -1.53 -1.22
N TYR A 258 -16.19 -0.53 -0.33
CA TYR A 258 -16.25 0.88 -0.71
C TYR A 258 -15.51 1.80 0.27
N TYR A 259 -15.02 2.91 -0.25
CA TYR A 259 -14.50 4.01 0.56
C TYR A 259 -15.63 4.65 1.35
N LYS A 260 -15.53 4.65 2.69
CA LYS A 260 -16.56 5.18 3.58
C LYS A 260 -16.23 6.58 4.11
N GLY A 261 -14.96 6.97 4.10
CA GLY A 261 -14.52 8.27 4.59
C GLY A 261 -13.09 8.26 5.08
N HIS A 262 -12.66 9.38 5.66
CA HIS A 262 -11.39 9.46 6.37
C HIS A 262 -11.48 8.70 7.70
N TYR A 263 -10.43 7.97 8.04
CA TYR A 263 -10.31 7.40 9.37
C TYR A 263 -9.86 8.50 10.33
N HIS A 264 -10.66 8.73 11.37
CA HIS A 264 -10.30 9.62 12.46
C HIS A 264 -9.71 8.80 13.60
N GLU A 265 -8.41 9.00 13.86
CA GLU A 265 -7.69 8.28 14.91
C GLU A 265 -8.39 8.44 16.26
N GLN A 266 -8.75 7.31 16.87
CA GLN A 266 -9.30 7.30 18.22
C GLN A 266 -8.22 7.59 19.28
N ASN A 267 -6.97 7.22 18.99
CA ASN A 267 -5.82 7.54 19.82
C ASN A 267 -4.63 8.03 18.94
N PRO A 268 -4.39 9.34 18.85
CA PRO A 268 -3.36 9.90 17.96
C PRO A 268 -1.92 9.63 18.42
N THR A 269 -1.73 9.04 19.61
CA THR A 269 -0.39 8.73 20.15
C THR A 269 0.08 7.32 19.82
N TYR A 270 -0.82 6.46 19.32
CA TYR A 270 -0.52 5.04 19.11
C TYR A 270 -0.99 4.57 17.73
N ILE A 271 -0.05 4.11 16.91
CA ILE A 271 -0.34 3.45 15.63
C ILE A 271 -0.16 1.95 15.85
N GLN A 272 -1.18 1.19 15.49
CA GLN A 272 -1.16 -0.27 15.60
C GLN A 272 -0.16 -0.89 14.62
N ASP A 273 0.56 -1.91 15.07
CA ASP A 273 1.42 -2.72 14.21
C ASP A 273 0.57 -3.59 13.26
N ILE A 274 1.05 -3.81 12.03
CA ILE A 274 0.45 -4.76 11.09
C ILE A 274 1.36 -5.99 11.03
N LEU A 275 0.84 -7.15 11.46
CA LEU A 275 1.56 -8.42 11.48
C LEU A 275 1.17 -9.25 10.27
N ILE A 276 2.06 -9.33 9.29
CA ILE A 276 1.87 -10.06 8.03
C ILE A 276 2.26 -11.52 8.22
N LEU A 277 1.28 -12.41 8.08
CA LEU A 277 1.39 -13.86 8.23
C LEU A 277 0.63 -14.56 7.11
N ASP A 278 1.27 -15.49 6.40
CA ASP A 278 0.60 -16.31 5.41
C ASP A 278 0.12 -17.65 5.98
N ALA A 279 -1.11 -18.02 5.64
CA ALA A 279 -1.69 -19.31 6.01
C ALA A 279 -1.47 -20.36 4.91
N CYS A 280 -1.37 -21.63 5.30
CA CYS A 280 -1.42 -22.72 4.33
C CYS A 280 -2.80 -22.81 3.68
N TYR A 281 -2.83 -23.07 2.38
CA TYR A 281 -4.05 -23.41 1.65
C TYR A 281 -4.28 -24.92 1.73
N PHE A 282 -5.47 -25.33 2.18
CA PHE A 282 -5.91 -26.72 2.10
C PHE A 282 -7.01 -26.82 1.05
N ASP A 283 -6.75 -27.58 -0.02
CA ASP A 283 -7.80 -27.99 -0.94
C ASP A 283 -8.66 -29.05 -0.25
N TYR A 284 -9.87 -28.65 0.16
CA TYR A 284 -10.89 -29.61 0.56
C TYR A 284 -11.44 -30.27 -0.71
N ASN A 285 -10.79 -31.36 -1.14
CA ASN A 285 -11.36 -32.27 -2.13
C ASN A 285 -12.50 -33.11 -1.52
#